data_AF-A0A7V9RGH6-F1
#
_entry.id   AF-A0A7V9RGH6-F1
#
_cell.length_a   1.000
_cell.length_b   1.000
_cell.length_c   1.000
_cell.angle_alpha   90.00
_cell.angle_beta   90.00
_cell.angle_gamma   90.00
#
_symmetry.space_group_name_H-M   'P 1'
#
loop_
_entity.id
_entity.type
_entity.pdbx_description
1 polymer ?
#
loop_
_entity_poly.entity_id
_entity_poly.type
_entity_poly.pdbx_seq_one_letter_code
_entity_poly.pdbx_strand_id
1 'polypeptide(L)'
;MKKPDLDESLARILALVRARESEMLALTRRWVEINSFTANIEGVDQVGGLLREAFALPGLTCTRIPAAGFGEHLVWKTAAPGPAILLVGHHDTVFPPGHFEGW
;
A
#
# COMPACT_ATOMS: atom_id res chain seq x y z
N MET A 1 -18.20 -29.20 4.59
CA MET A 1 -18.48 -27.77 4.41
C MET A 1 -18.63 -27.50 2.92
N LYS A 2 -19.76 -26.94 2.45
CA LYS A 2 -20.00 -26.69 1.03
C LYS A 2 -19.03 -25.59 0.57
N LYS A 3 -18.34 -25.77 -0.57
CA LYS A 3 -17.50 -24.70 -1.13
C LYS A 3 -18.38 -23.48 -1.43
N PRO A 4 -17.94 -22.26 -1.11
CA PRO A 4 -18.69 -21.07 -1.44
C PRO A 4 -18.85 -20.94 -2.96
N ASP A 5 -20.00 -20.43 -3.40
CA ASP A 5 -20.21 -20.04 -4.78
C ASP A 5 -19.29 -18.86 -5.11
N LEU A 6 -18.51 -18.99 -6.19
CA LEU A 6 -17.52 -17.98 -6.57
C LEU A 6 -18.19 -16.68 -6.99
N ASP A 7 -19.33 -16.75 -7.68
CA ASP A 7 -20.00 -15.56 -8.21
C ASP A 7 -20.60 -14.73 -7.07
N GLU A 8 -21.25 -15.38 -6.11
CA GLU A 8 -21.77 -14.74 -4.90
C GLU A 8 -20.63 -14.15 -4.04
N SER A 9 -19.53 -14.89 -3.89
CA SER A 9 -18.36 -14.43 -3.13
C SER A 9 -17.70 -13.21 -3.77
N LEU A 10 -17.55 -13.21 -5.10
CA LEU A 10 -17.00 -12.10 -5.86
C LEU A 10 -17.90 -10.87 -5.75
N ALA A 11 -19.22 -11.03 -5.94
CA ALA A 11 -20.18 -9.94 -5.82
C ALA A 11 -20.12 -9.29 -4.44
N ARG A 12 -20.02 -10.10 -3.38
CA ARG A 12 -19.85 -9.62 -2.00
C ARG A 12 -18.53 -8.85 -1.81
N ILE A 13 -17.41 -9.37 -2.30
CA ILE A 13 -16.10 -8.71 -2.19
C ILE A 13 -16.13 -7.36 -2.93
N LEU A 14 -16.66 -7.32 -4.14
CA LEU A 14 -16.79 -6.09 -4.91
C LEU A 14 -17.64 -5.04 -4.20
N ALA A 15 -18.77 -5.44 -3.59
CA ALA A 15 -19.60 -4.53 -2.80
C ALA A 15 -18.83 -3.96 -1.59
N LEU A 16 -18.03 -4.78 -0.90
CA LEU A 16 -17.19 -4.34 0.22
C LEU A 16 -16.09 -3.37 -0.22
N VAL A 17 -15.45 -3.62 -1.37
CA VAL A 17 -14.44 -2.73 -1.93
C VAL A 17 -15.06 -1.39 -2.32
N ARG A 18 -16.21 -1.40 -3.02
CA ARG A 18 -16.94 -0.17 -3.40
C ARG A 18 -17.35 0.67 -2.20
N ALA A 19 -17.80 0.03 -1.12
CA ALA A 19 -18.17 0.73 0.11
C ALA A 19 -17.00 1.48 0.76
N ARG A 20 -15.75 1.15 0.42
CA ARG A 20 -14.53 1.81 0.91
C ARG A 20 -13.90 2.79 -0.08
N GLU A 21 -14.56 3.09 -1.19
CA GLU A 21 -13.99 3.93 -2.25
C GLU A 21 -13.53 5.30 -1.73
N SER A 22 -14.38 6.00 -0.95
CA SER A 22 -14.03 7.30 -0.38
C SER A 22 -12.83 7.25 0.58
N GLU A 23 -12.73 6.17 1.38
CA GLU A 23 -11.58 5.94 2.27
C GLU A 23 -10.30 5.72 1.45
N MET A 24 -10.35 4.87 0.43
CA MET A 24 -9.22 4.59 -0.45
C MET A 24 -8.76 5.84 -1.20
N LEU A 25 -9.68 6.65 -1.73
CA LEU A 25 -9.35 7.91 -2.39
C LEU A 25 -8.72 8.92 -1.41
N ALA A 26 -9.23 9.03 -0.19
CA ALA A 26 -8.66 9.91 0.82
C ALA A 26 -7.23 9.49 1.22
N LEU A 27 -6.97 8.19 1.36
CA LEU A 27 -5.62 7.67 1.60
C LEU A 27 -4.70 7.94 0.41
N THR A 28 -5.16 7.67 -0.81
CA THR A 28 -4.37 7.88 -2.03
C THR A 28 -4.00 9.36 -2.18
N ARG A 29 -4.94 10.27 -1.89
CA ARG A 29 -4.67 11.71 -1.86
C ARG A 29 -3.55 12.09 -0.90
N ARG A 30 -3.58 11.59 0.34
CA ARG A 30 -2.50 11.84 1.32
C ARG A 30 -1.13 11.36 0.82
N TRP A 31 -1.09 10.26 0.08
CA TRP A 31 0.15 9.73 -0.50
C TRP A 31 0.65 10.58 -1.67
N VAL A 32 -0.26 10.98 -2.58
CA VAL A 32 0.07 11.78 -3.77
C VAL A 32 0.45 13.23 -3.44
N GLU A 33 -0.07 13.78 -2.34
CA GLU A 33 0.34 15.11 -1.85
C GLU A 33 1.81 15.16 -1.39
N ILE A 34 2.49 14.01 -1.26
CA ILE A 34 3.91 13.91 -0.93
C ILE A 34 4.70 13.59 -2.20
N ASN A 35 5.65 14.46 -2.57
CA ASN A 35 6.57 14.14 -3.65
C ASN A 35 7.51 13.00 -3.22
N SER A 36 7.28 11.80 -3.74
CA SER A 36 8.15 10.63 -3.48
C SER A 36 9.12 10.35 -4.62
N PHE A 37 9.68 11.38 -5.28
CA PHE A 37 10.72 11.18 -6.31
C PHE A 37 11.80 10.20 -5.81
N THR A 38 12.30 9.29 -6.66
CA THR A 38 13.30 8.28 -6.27
C THR A 38 14.51 8.87 -5.50
N ALA A 39 14.98 10.07 -5.87
CA ALA A 39 16.10 10.74 -5.18
C ALA A 39 15.67 11.61 -3.97
N ASN A 40 14.37 11.84 -3.77
CA ASN A 40 13.82 12.48 -2.59
C ASN A 40 13.56 11.43 -1.49
N ILE A 41 14.63 10.94 -0.87
CA ILE A 41 14.58 9.88 0.16
C ILE A 41 13.60 10.23 1.29
N GLU A 42 13.59 11.50 1.72
CA GLU A 42 12.67 11.96 2.76
C GLU A 42 11.20 11.77 2.35
N GLY A 43 10.84 12.17 1.12
CA GLY A 43 9.48 11.98 0.61
C GLY A 43 9.10 10.51 0.43
N VAL A 44 10.03 9.66 -0.02
CA VAL A 44 9.83 8.21 -0.10
C VAL A 44 9.55 7.63 1.29
N ASP A 45 10.37 7.95 2.28
CA ASP A 45 10.20 7.46 3.66
C ASP A 45 8.91 7.98 4.31
N GLN A 46 8.49 9.22 4.01
CA GLN A 46 7.21 9.77 4.45
C GLN A 46 6.02 8.98 3.90
N VAL A 47 6.01 8.68 2.59
CA VAL A 47 4.98 7.81 1.99
C VAL A 47 5.04 6.41 2.59
N GLY A 48 6.25 5.86 2.83
CA GLY A 48 6.45 4.61 3.54
C GLY A 48 5.80 4.60 4.94
N GLY A 49 5.92 5.70 5.69
CA GLY A 49 5.23 5.92 6.96
C GLY A 49 3.71 5.84 6.83
N LEU A 50 3.13 6.54 5.85
CA LEU A 50 1.69 6.53 5.60
C LEU A 50 1.17 5.15 5.16
N LEU A 51 1.95 4.40 4.38
CA LEU A 51 1.62 3.02 4.02
C LEU A 51 1.60 2.13 5.28
N ARG A 52 2.56 2.29 6.19
CA ARG A 52 2.57 1.54 7.46
C ARG A 52 1.33 1.83 8.32
N GLU A 53 0.88 3.08 8.37
CA GLU A 53 -0.37 3.46 9.04
C GLU A 53 -1.59 2.76 8.39
N ALA A 54 -1.72 2.84 7.06
CA ALA A 54 -2.83 2.25 6.32
C ALA A 54 -2.86 0.71 6.41
N PHE A 55 -1.69 0.07 6.49
CA PHE A 55 -1.54 -1.37 6.62
C PHE A 55 -1.35 -1.85 8.07
N ALA A 56 -1.73 -1.05 9.07
CA ALA A 56 -1.79 -1.46 10.48
C ALA A 56 -2.98 -2.42 10.74
N LEU A 57 -3.04 -3.51 9.98
CA LEU A 57 -4.14 -4.47 9.96
C LEU A 57 -3.88 -5.62 10.94
N PRO A 58 -4.93 -6.15 11.61
CA PRO A 58 -4.78 -7.30 12.50
C PRO A 58 -4.14 -8.49 11.78
N GLY A 59 -3.11 -9.07 12.39
CA GLY A 59 -2.37 -10.22 11.85
C GLY A 59 -1.33 -9.88 10.78
N LEU A 60 -1.22 -8.62 10.34
CA LEU A 60 -0.18 -8.17 9.43
C LEU A 60 0.98 -7.54 10.20
N THR A 61 2.19 -8.04 9.99
CA THR A 61 3.42 -7.56 10.63
C THR A 61 4.32 -6.88 9.61
N CYS A 62 4.84 -5.69 9.92
CA CYS A 62 5.69 -4.93 9.02
C CYS A 62 7.14 -4.92 9.50
N THR A 63 8.08 -5.23 8.61
CA THR A 63 9.52 -5.03 8.81
C THR A 63 10.03 -3.95 7.87
N ARG A 64 10.85 -3.04 8.40
CA ARG A 64 11.57 -1.99 7.64
C ARG A 64 12.95 -2.51 7.32
N ILE A 65 13.37 -2.40 6.06
CA ILE A 65 14.70 -2.78 5.61
C ILE A 65 15.37 -1.49 5.10
N PRO A 66 16.38 -0.97 5.82
CA PRO A 66 17.13 0.20 5.38
C PRO A 66 17.82 -0.06 4.03
N ALA A 67 17.88 0.96 3.18
CA ALA A 67 18.59 0.93 1.91
C ALA A 67 19.56 2.11 1.82
N ALA A 68 20.75 1.89 1.27
CA ALA A 68 21.72 2.97 1.07
C ALA A 68 21.39 3.71 -0.24
N GLY A 69 21.10 5.01 -0.16
CA GLY A 69 20.79 5.85 -1.32
C GLY A 69 19.35 5.76 -1.84
N PHE A 70 18.48 5.04 -1.14
CA PHE A 70 17.05 4.90 -1.45
C PHE A 70 16.22 5.00 -0.16
N GLY A 71 14.93 5.26 -0.29
CA GLY A 71 14.00 5.12 0.83
C GLY A 71 13.87 3.66 1.29
N GLU A 72 13.32 3.46 2.47
CA GLU A 72 13.24 2.15 3.10
C GLU A 72 12.33 1.16 2.34
N HIS A 73 12.73 -0.11 2.33
CA HIS A 73 11.86 -1.16 1.84
C HIS A 73 10.96 -1.67 2.97
N LEU A 74 9.68 -1.86 2.65
CA LEU A 74 8.67 -2.31 3.59
C LEU A 74 8.22 -3.72 3.23
N VAL A 75 8.29 -4.62 4.20
CA VAL A 75 7.89 -6.03 4.03
C VAL A 75 6.78 -6.33 5.03
N TRP A 76 5.58 -6.59 4.52
CA TRP A 76 4.47 -7.08 5.33
C TRP A 76 4.33 -8.60 5.24
N LYS A 77 4.05 -9.24 6.39
CA LYS A 77 3.85 -10.68 6.50
C LYS A 77 2.64 -10.98 7.39
N THR A 78 1.85 -11.97 6.98
CA THR A 78 0.78 -12.57 7.78
C THR A 78 0.90 -14.09 7.72
N ALA A 79 0.48 -14.78 8.78
CA ALA A 79 0.37 -16.23 8.77
C ALA A 79 -1.00 -16.62 8.20
N ALA A 80 -1.01 -17.36 7.09
CA ALA A 80 -2.22 -17.85 6.46
C ALA A 80 -2.06 -19.32 6.04
N PRO A 81 -3.13 -20.13 6.09
CA PRO A 81 -3.09 -21.49 5.56
C PRO A 81 -3.04 -21.48 4.03
N GLY A 82 -2.36 -22.49 3.45
CA GLY A 82 -2.26 -22.68 2.01
C GLY A 82 -0.98 -22.08 1.39
N PRO A 83 -0.88 -22.05 0.05
CA PRO A 83 0.28 -21.52 -0.65
C PRO A 83 0.48 -20.03 -0.37
N ALA A 84 1.74 -19.61 -0.23
CA ALA A 84 2.08 -18.21 -0.04
C ALA A 84 1.79 -17.39 -1.32
N ILE A 85 1.28 -16.17 -1.14
CA ILE A 85 1.12 -15.17 -2.19
C ILE A 85 2.10 -14.04 -1.90
N LEU A 86 2.86 -13.61 -2.91
CA LEU A 86 3.75 -12.45 -2.85
C LEU A 86 3.17 -11.32 -3.71
N LEU A 87 2.92 -10.17 -3.09
CA LEU A 87 2.55 -8.94 -3.76
C LEU A 87 3.76 -7.99 -3.72
N VAL A 88 4.10 -7.37 -4.85
CA VAL A 88 5.26 -6.48 -4.98
C VAL A 88 4.84 -5.19 -5.68
N GLY A 89 5.35 -4.06 -5.19
CA GLY A 89 5.16 -2.74 -5.78
C GLY A 89 6.26 -1.79 -5.31
N HIS A 90 6.20 -0.54 -5.77
CA HIS A 90 7.09 0.54 -5.34
C HIS A 90 6.24 1.78 -4.98
N HIS A 91 6.79 2.68 -4.18
CA HIS A 91 6.08 3.87 -3.69
C HIS A 91 6.85 5.19 -3.96
N ASP A 92 7.98 5.08 -4.64
CA ASP A 92 8.68 6.21 -5.24
C ASP A 92 8.13 6.53 -6.65
N THR A 93 8.44 7.74 -7.13
CA THR A 93 7.98 8.27 -8.42
C THR A 93 9.15 8.85 -9.22
N VAL A 94 8.87 9.21 -10.48
CA VAL A 94 9.88 9.67 -11.44
C VAL A 94 10.02 11.20 -11.53
N PHE A 95 9.17 11.98 -10.84
CA PHE A 95 9.11 13.43 -10.99
C PHE A 95 9.79 14.16 -9.82
N PRO A 96 10.86 14.95 -10.06
CA PRO A 96 11.53 15.71 -9.00
C PRO A 96 10.62 16.75 -8.34
N PRO A 97 11.00 17.26 -7.15
CA PRO A 97 10.28 18.34 -6.51
C PRO A 97 10.01 19.53 -7.45
N GLY A 98 8.83 20.14 -7.31
CA GLY A 98 8.31 21.20 -8.19
C GLY A 98 7.71 20.72 -9.52
N HIS A 99 7.59 19.40 -9.75
CA HIS A 99 7.00 18.84 -10.96
C HIS A 99 5.87 17.85 -10.59
N PHE A 100 4.69 18.01 -11.20
CA PHE A 100 3.53 17.13 -11.00
C PHE A 100 3.22 16.86 -9.52
N GLU A 101 3.16 17.92 -8.72
CA GLU A 101 2.83 17.84 -7.30
C GLU A 101 1.36 18.18 -7.04
N GLY A 102 0.73 17.45 -6.11
CA GLY A 102 -0.67 17.63 -5.72
C GLY A 102 -1.61 16.59 -6.30
N TRP A 103 -2.81 16.54 -5.71
CA TRP A 103 -3.91 15.64 -6.07
C TRP A 103 -4.89 16.26 -7.06
#